data_AF-A0A7X6CP43-F1
#
_entry.id   AF-A0A7X6CP43-F1
#
_cell.length_a   1.000
_cell.length_b   1.000
_cell.length_c   1.000
_cell.angle_alpha   90.00
_cell.angle_beta   90.00
_cell.angle_gamma   90.00
#
_symmetry.space_group_name_H-M   'P 1'
#
loop_
_entity.id
_entity.type
_entity.pdbx_description
1 polymer ?
#
loop_
_entity_poly.entity_id
_entity_poly.type
_entity_poly.pdbx_seq_one_letter_code
_entity_poly.pdbx_strand_id
1 'polypeptide(L)' 'MVNADRAWQIPTANLTISDAEIHLWCVEIDRPQSEIQNIAQILSDSELQRADRFRFDRDKKRFIARRAR' A
#
# COMPACT_ATOMS: atom_id res chain seq x y z
N MET A 1 2.05 -2.76 23.32
CA MET A 1 2.20 -4.10 22.71
C MET A 1 0.91 -4.39 21.97
N VAL A 2 0.90 -4.33 20.63
CA VAL A 2 -0.27 -4.79 19.86
C VAL A 2 -0.09 -6.29 19.67
N ASN A 3 -0.96 -7.07 20.30
CA ASN A 3 -1.02 -8.53 20.14
C ASN A 3 -1.22 -8.86 18.65
N ALA A 4 -0.16 -9.36 18.01
CA ALA A 4 -0.15 -9.76 16.61
C ALA A 4 -0.68 -11.20 16.45
N ASP A 5 -1.79 -11.51 17.11
CA ASP A 5 -2.40 -12.85 17.10
C ASP A 5 -3.86 -12.80 16.61
N ARG A 6 -4.15 -11.87 15.69
CA ARG A 6 -5.34 -11.91 14.84
C ARG A 6 -4.89 -12.23 13.43
N ALA A 7 -5.05 -13.49 13.03
CA ALA A 7 -4.95 -13.85 11.63
C ALA A 7 -5.88 -12.94 10.82
N TRP A 8 -5.33 -12.25 9.82
CA TRP A 8 -6.11 -11.40 8.91
C TRP A 8 -7.21 -12.26 8.29
N GLN A 9 -8.47 -12.01 8.64
CA GLN A 9 -9.58 -12.85 8.23
C GLN A 9 -9.86 -12.64 6.74
N ILE A 10 -10.04 -13.73 6.01
CA ILE A 10 -10.46 -13.68 4.61
C ILE A 10 -11.97 -13.37 4.64
N PRO A 11 -12.42 -12.26 4.01
CA PRO A 11 -13.83 -11.93 3.98
C PRO A 11 -14.63 -13.00 3.22
N THR A 12 -15.88 -13.21 3.64
CA THR A 12 -16.82 -14.08 2.93
C THR A 12 -17.10 -13.56 1.52
N ALA A 13 -17.45 -14.46 0.59
CA ALA A 13 -17.68 -14.10 -0.81
C ALA A 13 -18.70 -12.96 -1.00
N ASN A 14 -19.70 -12.89 -0.12
CA ASN A 14 -20.62 -11.76 -0.01
C ASN A 14 -20.21 -10.92 1.19
N LEU A 15 -19.40 -9.88 0.95
CA LEU A 15 -19.04 -8.88 1.95
C LEU A 15 -20.03 -7.72 1.85
N THR A 16 -20.91 -7.57 2.82
CA THR A 16 -21.77 -6.38 2.94
C THR A 16 -20.98 -5.28 3.63
N ILE A 17 -20.83 -4.13 2.95
CA ILE A 17 -20.17 -2.94 3.49
C ILE A 17 -21.23 -2.08 4.17
N SER A 18 -21.11 -1.85 5.47
CA SER A 18 -22.00 -0.99 6.26
C SER A 18 -21.36 0.37 6.51
N ASP A 19 -22.15 1.44 6.47
CA ASP A 19 -21.67 2.80 6.75
C ASP A 19 -21.24 3.01 8.21
N ALA A 20 -21.62 2.10 9.12
CA ALA A 20 -21.25 2.14 10.53
C ALA A 20 -19.94 1.38 10.84
N GLU A 21 -19.26 0.84 9.82
CA GLU A 21 -18.06 0.02 10.00
C GLU A 21 -16.78 0.74 9.56
N ILE A 22 -15.68 0.44 10.24
CA ILE A 22 -14.34 0.88 9.83
C ILE A 22 -13.67 -0.26 9.07
N HIS A 23 -13.32 0.01 7.82
CA HIS A 23 -12.65 -0.95 6.94
C HIS A 23 -11.15 -0.75 7.02
N LEU A 24 -10.42 -1.81 7.40
CA LEU A 24 -8.97 -1.80 7.46
C LEU A 24 -8.41 -2.53 6.23
N TRP A 25 -7.43 -1.92 5.56
CA TRP A 25 -6.71 -2.55 4.46
C TRP A 25 -5.22 -2.63 4.75
N CYS A 26 -4.66 -3.83 4.81
CA CYS A 26 -3.21 -4.04 4.91
C CYS A 26 -2.58 -4.19 3.53
N VAL A 27 -1.40 -3.61 3.28
CA VAL A 27 -0.56 -3.93 2.12
C VAL A 27 0.84 -4.27 2.61
N GLU A 28 1.47 -5.24 1.97
CA GLU A 28 2.91 -5.36 1.99
C GLU A 28 3.56 -4.24 1.15
N ILE A 29 4.52 -3.52 1.75
CA ILE A 29 5.16 -2.35 1.13
C ILE A 29 6.56 -2.64 0.59
N ASP A 30 7.15 -3.78 0.94
CA ASP A 30 8.44 -4.24 0.45
C ASP A 30 8.20 -5.12 -0.79
N ARG A 31 7.84 -4.48 -1.91
CA ARG A 31 7.49 -5.15 -3.17
C ARG A 31 8.69 -5.35 -4.10
N PRO A 32 8.65 -6.34 -5.02
CA PRO A 32 9.65 -6.49 -6.08
C PRO A 32 9.78 -5.25 -6.96
N GLN A 33 10.96 -5.06 -7.55
CA GLN A 33 11.25 -3.90 -8.40
C GLN A 33 10.29 -3.76 -9.59
N SER A 34 9.85 -4.88 -10.18
CA SER A 34 8.91 -4.89 -11.30
C SER A 34 7.54 -4.32 -10.90
N GLU A 35 7.03 -4.66 -9.71
CA GLU A 35 5.79 -4.10 -9.18
C GLU A 35 5.94 -2.60 -8.91
N ILE A 36 7.07 -2.17 -8.35
CA ILE A 36 7.35 -0.74 -8.12
C ILE A 36 7.35 0.04 -9.44
N GLN A 37 7.93 -0.52 -10.50
CA GLN A 37 7.93 0.12 -11.82
C GLN A 37 6.52 0.26 -12.39
N ASN A 38 5.70 -0.79 -12.26
CA ASN A 38 4.30 -0.75 -12.71
C ASN A 38 3.49 0.30 -11.94
N ILE A 39 3.66 0.37 -10.62
CA ILE A 39 2.98 1.37 -9.79
C ILE A 39 3.44 2.78 -10.16
N ALA A 40 4.74 2.98 -10.40
CA ALA A 40 5.26 4.28 -10.81
C ALA A 40 4.62 4.80 -12.12
N GLN A 41 4.16 3.93 -13.02
CA GLN A 41 3.48 4.35 -14.26
C GLN A 41 2.10 4.96 -14.05
N ILE A 42 1.45 4.68 -12.92
CA ILE A 42 0.10 5.19 -12.62
C ILE A 42 0.12 6.38 -11.65
N LEU A 43 1.30 6.78 -11.18
CA LEU A 43 1.45 7.94 -10.30
C LEU A 43 1.33 9.24 -11.07
N SER A 44 0.75 10.25 -10.42
CA SER A 44 0.81 11.61 -10.93
C SER A 44 2.25 12.14 -10.94
N ASP A 45 2.54 13.12 -11.79
CA ASP A 45 3.84 13.80 -11.81
C ASP A 45 4.22 14.35 -10.42
N SER A 46 3.22 14.84 -9.68
CA SER A 46 3.42 15.38 -8.33
C SER A 46 3.89 14.31 -7.33
N GLU A 47 3.44 13.07 -7.50
CA GLU A 47 3.82 11.95 -6.65
C GLU A 47 5.18 11.40 -7.04
N LEU A 48 5.49 11.33 -8.34
CA LEU A 48 6.82 10.97 -8.83
C LEU A 48 7.88 11.97 -8.34
N GLN A 49 7.61 13.26 -8.47
CA GLN A 49 8.50 14.31 -7.93
C GLN A 49 8.69 14.22 -6.41
N ARG A 50 7.71 13.72 -5.66
CA ARG A 50 7.86 13.49 -4.22
C ARG A 50 8.66 12.22 -3.94
N ALA A 51 8.47 11.17 -4.74
CA ALA A 51 9.27 9.95 -4.66
C ALA A 51 10.76 10.22 -4.92
N ASP A 52 11.08 11.10 -5.86
CA ASP A 52 12.46 11.46 -6.21
C ASP A 52 13.19 12.28 -5.13
N ARG A 53 12.46 12.86 -4.16
CA ARG A 53 13.08 13.59 -3.04
C ARG A 53 13.64 12.68 -1.94
N PHE A 54 13.34 11.38 -1.98
CA PHE A 54 13.88 10.45 -0.99
C PHE A 54 15.36 10.17 -1.27
N ARG A 55 16.19 10.32 -0.23
CA ARG A 55 17.63 10.04 -0.30
C ARG A 55 17.94 8.56 -0.45
N PHE A 56 17.12 7.70 0.16
CA PHE A 56 17.32 6.26 0.16
C PHE A 56 16.35 5.57 -0.79
N ASP A 57 16.90 4.71 -1.65
CA ASP A 57 16.14 3.94 -2.64
C ASP A 57 15.05 3.07 -1.99
N ARG A 58 15.32 2.51 -0.81
CA ARG A 58 14.32 1.76 -0.02
C ARG A 58 13.10 2.62 0.33
N ASP A 59 13.31 3.86 0.75
CA ASP A 59 12.22 4.74 1.17
C ASP A 59 11.44 5.26 -0.04
N LYS A 60 12.14 5.53 -1.15
CA LYS A 60 11.51 5.82 -2.45
C LYS A 60 10.58 4.68 -2.89
N LYS A 61 11.07 3.44 -2.86
CA LYS A 61 10.29 2.25 -3.22
C LYS A 61 9.06 2.07 -2.32
N ARG A 62 9.24 2.22 -1.00
CA ARG A 62 8.13 2.15 -0.04
C ARG A 62 7.12 3.27 -0.23
N PHE A 63 7.57 4.46 -0.60
CA PHE A 63 6.68 5.57 -0.94
C PHE A 63 5.83 5.22 -2.17
N ILE A 64 6.46 4.74 -3.25
CA ILE A 64 5.77 4.33 -4.48
C ILE A 64 4.77 3.19 -4.17
N ALA A 65 5.20 2.14 -3.46
CA ALA A 65 4.35 1.01 -3.10
C ALA A 65 3.06 1.40 -2.37
N ARG A 66 3.10 2.46 -1.53
CA ARG A 66 1.94 2.94 -0.77
C ARG A 66 0.91 3.69 -1.61
N ARG A 67 1.26 4.10 -2.82
CA ARG A 67 0.40 4.91 -3.70
C ARG A 67 -0.39 4.09 -4.71
N ALA A 68 -0.27 2.76 -4.68
CA ALA A 68 -0.99 1.84 -5.55
C ALA A 68 -2.48 1.64 -5.17
N ARG A 69 -3.10 2.56 -4.43
CA ARG A 69 -4.47 2.45 -3.90
C ARG A 69 -5.24 3.75 -4.04
#